data_AF-V7I4C3-F1
#
_entry.id   AF-V7I4C3-F1
#
_cell.length_a   1.000
_cell.length_b   1.000
_cell.length_c   1.000
_cell.angle_alpha   90.00
_cell.angle_beta   90.00
_cell.angle_gamma   90.00
#
_symmetry.space_group_name_H-M   'P 1'
#
loop_
_entity.id
_entity.type
_entity.pdbx_description
1 polymer ?
#
loop_
_entity_poly.entity_id
_entity_poly.type
_entity_poly.pdbx_seq_one_letter_code
_entity_poly.pdbx_strand_id
1 'polypeptide(L)'
;MLYVRTDSENGVTTFTPIKNNNVYIHCLKCNRMEQVVDLLDFVAELGEANLEAKTFDICHECFEEECRLEEEYLEKQKPGK
;
A
#
# COMPACT_ATOMS: atom_id res chain seq x y z
N MET A 1 -16.43 9.63 -0.34
CA MET A 1 -17.04 8.28 -0.19
C MET A 1 -16.72 7.48 -1.43
N LEU A 2 -16.09 6.32 -1.29
CA LEU A 2 -15.58 5.49 -2.39
C LEU A 2 -16.50 4.28 -2.63
N TYR A 3 -16.56 3.82 -3.88
CA TYR A 3 -17.35 2.66 -4.30
C TYR A 3 -16.50 1.74 -5.19
N VAL A 4 -16.62 0.43 -5.01
CA VAL A 4 -16.12 -0.55 -5.99
C VAL A 4 -17.24 -0.82 -6.98
N ARG A 5 -16.96 -0.60 -8.26
CA ARG A 5 -17.78 -1.12 -9.35
C ARG A 5 -17.37 -2.56 -9.60
N THR A 6 -18.32 -3.48 -9.53
CA THR A 6 -18.13 -4.87 -9.96
C THR A 6 -19.02 -5.15 -11.15
N ASP A 7 -18.44 -5.66 -12.22
CA ASP A 7 -19.17 -6.12 -13.40
C ASP A 7 -19.14 -7.65 -13.38
N SER A 8 -20.30 -8.28 -13.18
CA SER A 8 -20.43 -9.73 -13.21
C SER A 8 -20.40 -10.24 -14.66
N GLU A 9 -20.02 -11.51 -14.84
CA GLU A 9 -20.04 -12.18 -16.15
C GLU A 9 -21.44 -12.17 -16.81
N ASN A 10 -22.49 -12.07 -16.00
CA ASN A 10 -23.88 -11.99 -16.45
C ASN A 10 -24.31 -10.57 -16.87
N GLY A 11 -23.39 -9.60 -16.91
CA GLY A 11 -23.67 -8.21 -17.31
C GLY A 11 -24.34 -7.34 -16.24
N VAL A 12 -24.48 -7.83 -15.00
CA VAL A 12 -24.96 -7.02 -13.88
C VAL A 12 -23.80 -6.21 -13.32
N THR A 13 -23.95 -4.89 -13.34
CA THR A 13 -23.06 -3.94 -12.65
C THR A 13 -23.60 -3.65 -11.26
N THR A 14 -22.76 -3.79 -10.24
CA THR A 14 -23.09 -3.34 -8.88
C THR A 14 -22.07 -2.35 -8.35
N PHE A 15 -22.53 -1.41 -7.52
CA PHE A 15 -21.69 -0.44 -6.83
C PHE A 15 -21.77 -0.71 -5.33
N THR A 16 -20.68 -1.20 -4.76
CA THR A 16 -20.59 -1.49 -3.32
C THR A 16 -19.83 -0.37 -2.62
N PRO A 17 -20.41 0.30 -1.61
CA PRO A 17 -19.70 1.32 -0.86
C PRO A 17 -18.57 0.68 -0.06
N ILE A 18 -17.38 1.27 -0.14
CA ILE A 18 -16.26 0.88 0.72
C ILE A 18 -16.39 1.65 2.02
N LYS A 19 -16.50 0.93 3.14
CA LYS A 19 -16.48 1.50 4.49
C LYS A 19 -15.08 1.32 5.07
N ASN A 20 -14.63 2.25 5.91
CA ASN A 20 -13.27 2.32 6.50
C ASN A 20 -12.85 1.12 7.38
N ASN A 21 -13.59 0.01 7.41
CA ASN A 21 -13.28 -1.15 8.23
C ASN A 21 -13.13 -2.48 7.47
N ASN A 22 -13.22 -2.46 6.15
CA ASN A 22 -13.20 -3.68 5.33
C ASN A 22 -12.07 -3.72 4.30
N VAL A 23 -11.12 -2.78 4.36
CA VAL A 23 -9.98 -2.72 3.44
C VAL A 23 -8.72 -3.10 4.20
N TYR A 24 -7.97 -4.02 3.63
CA TYR A 24 -6.74 -4.54 4.21
C TYR A 24 -5.67 -4.60 3.13
N ILE A 25 -4.44 -4.30 3.52
CA ILE A 25 -3.23 -4.49 2.71
C ILE A 25 -2.64 -5.84 3.09
N HIS A 26 -2.32 -6.65 2.09
CA HIS A 26 -1.56 -7.88 2.28
C HIS A 26 -0.08 -7.60 2.03
N CYS A 27 0.74 -7.68 3.08
CA CYS A 27 2.18 -7.50 2.94
C CYS A 27 2.83 -8.75 2.34
N LEU A 28 3.40 -8.66 1.15
CA LEU A 28 4.08 -9.77 0.47
C LEU A 28 5.41 -10.19 1.12
N LYS A 29 5.96 -9.37 2.03
CA LYS A 29 7.22 -9.66 2.74
C LYS A 29 7.01 -10.46 4.02
N CYS A 30 6.04 -10.08 4.85
CA CYS A 30 5.77 -10.73 6.14
C CYS A 30 4.44 -11.50 6.18
N ASN A 31 3.66 -11.48 5.09
CA ASN A 31 2.34 -12.11 4.93
C ASN A 31 1.28 -11.66 5.95
N ARG A 32 1.49 -10.52 6.63
CA ARG A 32 0.49 -9.94 7.52
C ARG A 32 -0.54 -9.15 6.73
N MET A 33 -1.77 -9.17 7.24
CA MET A 33 -2.87 -8.35 6.77
C MET A 33 -3.00 -7.15 7.70
N GLU A 34 -2.83 -5.95 7.18
CA GLU A 34 -2.99 -4.71 7.95
C GLU A 34 -4.21 -3.95 7.49
N GLN A 35 -5.01 -3.49 8.45
CA GLN A 35 -6.22 -2.74 8.14
C GLN A 35 -5.84 -1.33 7.70
N VAL A 36 -6.45 -0.87 6.60
CA VAL A 36 -6.35 0.52 6.18
C VAL A 36 -7.24 1.37 7.08
N VAL A 37 -6.62 2.22 7.90
CA VAL A 37 -7.32 3.06 8.90
C VAL A 37 -8.06 4.23 8.24
N ASP A 38 -7.43 4.88 7.26
CA ASP A 38 -8.07 5.90 6.43
C ASP A 38 -7.91 5.56 4.95
N LEU A 39 -9.03 5.19 4.33
CA LEU A 39 -9.06 4.80 2.94
C LEU A 39 -8.82 5.98 1.99
N LEU A 40 -9.24 7.19 2.35
CA LEU A 40 -9.08 8.34 1.47
C LEU A 40 -7.62 8.79 1.42
N ASP A 41 -6.96 8.83 2.56
CA ASP A 41 -5.52 9.12 2.64
C ASP A 41 -4.72 8.05 1.89
N PHE A 42 -5.04 6.77 2.11
CA PHE A 42 -4.40 5.67 1.39
C PHE A 42 -4.57 5.76 -0.13
N VAL A 43 -5.77 6.12 -0.62
CA VAL A 43 -6.03 6.29 -2.06
C VAL A 43 -5.36 7.55 -2.62
N ALA A 44 -5.23 8.62 -1.83
CA ALA A 44 -4.50 9.81 -2.23
C ALA A 44 -3.01 9.47 -2.42
N GLU A 45 -2.40 8.75 -1.48
CA GLU A 45 -1.03 8.25 -1.59
C GLU A 45 -0.85 7.35 -2.81
N LEU A 46 -1.81 6.45 -3.09
CA LEU A 46 -1.81 5.62 -4.31
C LEU A 46 -1.92 6.43 -5.60
N GLY A 47 -2.68 7.52 -5.59
CA GLY A 47 -2.89 8.38 -6.76
C GLY A 47 -1.70 9.28 -7.07
N GLU A 48 -0.93 9.65 -6.06
CA GLU A 48 0.30 10.45 -6.19
C GLU A 48 1.53 9.58 -6.47
N ALA A 49 1.55 8.34 -5.99
CA ALA A 49 2.63 7.41 -6.27
C ALA A 49 2.54 6.86 -7.70
N ASN A 50 3.69 6.74 -8.36
CA ASN A 50 3.80 5.84 -9.51
C ASN A 50 3.33 4.44 -9.05
N LEU A 51 2.26 3.91 -9.65
CA LEU A 51 1.67 2.61 -9.32
C LEU A 51 2.64 1.41 -9.47
N GLU A 52 3.85 1.64 -9.99
CA GLU A 52 4.96 0.68 -10.04
C GLU A 52 5.81 0.66 -8.75
N ALA A 53 5.53 1.54 -7.78
CA ALA A 53 6.28 1.61 -6.53
C ALA A 53 5.91 0.45 -5.62
N LYS A 54 6.93 -0.36 -5.26
CA LYS A 54 6.87 -1.49 -4.31
C LYS A 54 6.32 -1.12 -2.93
N THR A 55 6.15 0.16 -2.64
CA THR A 55 5.59 0.72 -1.40
C THR A 55 4.22 0.15 -1.04
N PHE A 56 3.44 -0.31 -2.02
CA PHE A 56 2.09 -0.83 -1.75
C PHE A 56 2.03 -2.36 -1.56
N ASP A 57 3.12 -3.06 -1.85
CA ASP A 57 3.21 -4.52 -1.72
C ASP A 57 3.65 -4.96 -0.31
N ILE A 58 4.12 -4.04 0.52
CA ILE A 58 4.64 -4.32 1.86
C ILE A 58 3.98 -3.42 2.90
N CYS A 59 3.88 -3.90 4.14
CA CYS A 59 3.33 -3.09 5.22
C CYS A 59 4.29 -2.01 5.69
N HIS A 60 3.76 -1.04 6.45
CA HIS A 60 4.51 0.10 6.95
C HIS A 60 5.78 -0.31 7.71
N GLU A 61 5.68 -1.25 8.65
CA GLU A 61 6.85 -1.74 9.39
C GLU A 61 7.92 -2.36 8.47
N CYS A 62 7.50 -3.08 7.44
CA CYS A 62 8.41 -3.69 6.47
C CYS A 62 9.08 -2.66 5.57
N PHE A 63 8.36 -1.59 5.23
CA PHE A 63 8.88 -0.47 4.44
C PHE A 63 9.89 0.35 5.25
N GLU A 64 9.57 0.70 6.50
CA GLU A 64 10.50 1.40 7.39
C GLU A 64 11.81 0.63 7.58
N GLU A 65 11.74 -0.70 7.72
CA GLU A 65 12.93 -1.54 7.80
C GLU A 65 13.78 -1.47 6.53
N GLU A 66 13.16 -1.46 5.33
CA GLU A 66 13.90 -1.31 4.07
C GLU A 66 14.56 0.05 3.95
N CYS A 67 13.85 1.13 4.28
CA CYS A 67 14.43 2.47 4.30
C CYS A 67 15.64 2.54 5.24
N ARG A 68 15.55 1.98 6.45
CA ARG A 68 16.68 1.94 7.38
C ARG A 68 17.87 1.16 6.81
N LEU A 69 17.63 0.01 6.20
CA LEU A 69 18.68 -0.79 5.59
C LEU A 69 19.37 -0.07 4.41
N GLU A 70 18.60 0.65 3.59
CA GLU A 70 19.13 1.48 2.51
C GLU A 70 19.96 2.64 3.04
N GLU A 71 19.49 3.34 4.07
CA GLU A 71 20.23 4.41 4.74
C GLU A 71 21.57 3.91 5.28
N GLU A 72 21.58 2.80 6.02
CA GLU A 72 22.81 2.19 6.54
C GLU A 72 23.78 1.81 5.40
N TYR A 73 23.27 1.27 4.30
CA TYR A 73 24.07 0.89 3.15
C TYR A 73 24.69 2.11 2.46
N LEU A 74 23.94 3.21 2.34
CA LEU A 74 24.41 4.47 1.79
C LEU A 74 25.44 5.13 2.71
N GLU A 75 25.26 5.08 4.02
CA GLU A 75 26.23 5.59 5.00
C GLU A 75 27.55 4.84 4.94
N LYS A 76 27.52 3.51 4.84
CA LYS A 76 28.72 2.67 4.68
C LYS A 76 29.46 2.92 3.36
N GLN A 77 28.78 3.47 2.36
CA GLN A 77 29.36 3.82 1.06
C GLN A 77 29.91 5.24 0.97
N LYS A 78 29.63 6.13 1.93
CA LYS A 78 30.24 7.45 1.96
C LYS A 78 31.75 7.25 2.22
N PRO A 79 32.64 7.53 1.25
CA PRO A 79 34.06 7.41 1.48
C PRO A 79 34.44 8.36 2.62
N GLY A 80 35.29 7.87 3.53
CA GLY A 80 35.74 8.61 4.69
C GLY A 80 36.16 10.04 4.33
N LYS A 81 35.63 11.01 5.06
CA LYS A 81 36.21 12.34 5.16
C LYS A 81 37.59 12.25 5.82
#